data_AF-A0A7S3TRY3-F1
#
_entry.id   AF-A0A7S3TRY3-F1
#
_cell.length_a   1.000
_cell.length_b   1.000
_cell.length_c   1.000
_cell.angle_alpha   90.00
_cell.angle_beta   90.00
_cell.angle_gamma   90.00
#
_symmetry.space_group_name_H-M   'P 1'
#
loop_
_entity.id
_entity.type
_entity.pdbx_description
1 polymer ?
#
loop_
_entity_poly.entity_id
_entity_poly.type
_entity_poly.pdbx_seq_one_letter_code
_entity_poly.pdbx_strand_id
1 'polypeptide(L)'
;MPPAAAERFPEVAFCVVARQLSLQGGHEGAGGMQAACPPSVFETLRQDLGVTRELFASPLNCAFPRFCSASADVDADFGSAGSFFLYTPRPGAYLANPPFDPAVVAAMAVRMEAPLDARRDGPRLARDWREIGARYDQRLVRDGPRCGEMWRE
;
A
#
# COMPACT_ATOMS: atom_id res chain seq x y z
N MET A 1 -34.76 7.34 3.92
CA MET A 1 -33.67 6.41 4.27
C MET A 1 -32.66 6.46 3.14
N PRO A 2 -31.35 6.62 3.40
CA PRO A 2 -30.37 6.42 2.34
C PRO A 2 -30.49 5.00 1.77
N PRO A 3 -30.24 4.80 0.46
CA PRO A 3 -30.29 3.48 -0.15
C PRO A 3 -29.34 2.52 0.57
N ALA A 4 -29.65 1.22 0.55
CA ALA A 4 -28.73 0.23 1.09
C ALA A 4 -27.39 0.31 0.32
N ALA A 5 -26.26 0.04 0.99
CA ALA A 5 -24.93 0.18 0.37
C ALA A 5 -24.80 -0.59 -0.97
N ALA A 6 -25.49 -1.72 -1.11
CA ALA A 6 -25.53 -2.51 -2.34
C ALA A 6 -26.26 -1.82 -3.51
N GLU A 7 -27.27 -0.99 -3.22
CA GLU A 7 -28.07 -0.30 -4.25
C GLU A 7 -27.29 0.84 -4.90
N ARG A 8 -26.30 1.42 -4.19
CA ARG A 8 -25.42 2.50 -4.69
C ARG A 8 -24.14 1.98 -5.36
N PHE A 9 -23.90 0.68 -5.31
CA PHE A 9 -22.65 0.10 -5.80
C PHE A 9 -22.37 0.44 -7.27
N PRO A 10 -23.34 0.34 -8.21
CA PRO A 10 -23.10 0.68 -9.61
C PRO A 10 -22.64 2.13 -9.81
N GLU A 11 -23.26 3.09 -9.12
CA GLU A 11 -22.91 4.51 -9.23
C GLU A 11 -21.53 4.81 -8.63
N VAL A 12 -21.24 4.26 -7.45
CA VAL A 12 -19.94 4.49 -6.79
C VAL A 12 -18.81 3.79 -7.56
N ALA A 13 -19.04 2.57 -8.05
CA ALA A 13 -18.09 1.86 -8.91
C ALA A 13 -17.84 2.61 -10.23
N PHE A 14 -18.89 3.17 -10.84
CA PHE A 14 -18.74 4.02 -12.03
C PHE A 14 -17.86 5.24 -11.74
N CYS A 15 -18.08 5.94 -10.63
CA CYS A 15 -17.27 7.08 -10.23
C CYS A 15 -15.78 6.71 -10.06
N VAL A 16 -15.49 5.57 -9.43
CA VAL A 16 -14.11 5.06 -9.29
C VAL A 16 -13.49 4.81 -10.65
N VAL A 17 -14.15 4.03 -11.52
CA VAL A 17 -13.62 3.69 -12.85
C VAL A 17 -13.42 4.95 -13.69
N ALA A 18 -14.39 5.86 -13.72
CA ALA A 18 -14.30 7.12 -14.46
C ALA A 18 -13.13 8.00 -13.96
N ARG A 19 -12.94 8.09 -12.64
CA ARG A 19 -11.81 8.82 -12.05
C ARG A 19 -10.46 8.16 -12.40
N GLN A 20 -10.37 6.84 -12.30
CA GLN A 20 -9.14 6.12 -12.64
C GLN A 20 -8.80 6.22 -14.13
N LEU A 21 -9.79 6.18 -15.02
CA LEU A 21 -9.59 6.41 -16.46
C LEU A 21 -9.07 7.83 -16.71
N SER A 22 -9.66 8.82 -16.05
CA SER A 22 -9.24 10.23 -16.18
C SER A 22 -7.80 10.44 -15.71
N LEU A 23 -7.43 9.84 -14.56
CA LEU A 23 -6.06 9.91 -14.01
C LEU A 23 -5.03 9.21 -14.91
N GLN A 24 -5.41 8.11 -15.56
CA GLN A 24 -4.51 7.40 -16.47
C GLN A 24 -4.29 8.13 -17.79
N GLY A 25 -5.16 9.08 -18.15
CA GLY A 25 -5.09 9.85 -19.40
C GLY A 25 -6.22 9.57 -20.39
N GLY A 26 -7.17 8.68 -20.05
CA GLY A 26 -8.43 8.50 -20.77
C GLY A 26 -8.35 7.80 -22.13
N HIS A 27 -7.20 7.21 -22.50
CA HIS A 27 -7.03 6.48 -23.75
C HIS A 27 -6.25 5.17 -23.55
N GLU A 28 -6.33 4.26 -24.52
CA GLU A 28 -5.79 2.89 -24.46
C GLU A 28 -4.26 2.80 -24.34
N GLY A 29 -3.54 3.79 -24.89
CA GLY A 29 -2.09 3.93 -24.72
C GLY A 29 -1.65 4.68 -23.46
N ALA A 30 -2.59 5.07 -22.60
CA ALA A 30 -2.32 5.82 -21.38
C ALA A 30 -2.05 4.86 -20.20
N GLY A 31 -1.62 5.40 -19.05
CA GLY A 31 -1.23 4.61 -17.89
C GLY A 31 0.29 4.36 -17.80
N GLY A 32 0.70 3.27 -17.14
CA GLY A 32 2.11 2.94 -16.93
C GLY A 32 2.82 3.77 -15.84
N MET A 33 2.09 4.63 -15.15
CA MET A 33 2.62 5.49 -14.08
C MET A 33 2.80 4.79 -12.74
N GLN A 34 2.37 3.52 -12.62
CA GLN A 34 2.56 2.66 -11.46
C GLN A 34 2.39 1.19 -11.89
N ALA A 35 3.03 0.26 -11.17
CA ALA A 35 2.83 -1.18 -11.36
C ALA A 35 2.64 -1.87 -10.00
N ALA A 36 1.59 -2.68 -9.86
CA ALA A 36 1.36 -3.46 -8.66
C ALA A 36 2.40 -4.59 -8.53
N CYS A 37 2.72 -4.98 -7.29
CA CYS A 37 3.55 -6.15 -7.06
C CYS A 37 2.79 -7.44 -7.41
N PRO A 38 3.49 -8.54 -7.76
CA PRO A 38 2.85 -9.84 -7.92
C PRO A 38 2.15 -10.33 -6.64
N PRO A 39 1.09 -11.16 -6.73
CA PRO A 39 0.40 -11.71 -5.56
C PRO A 39 1.31 -12.43 -4.55
N SER A 40 2.34 -13.15 -5.03
CA SER A 40 3.31 -13.83 -4.17
C SER A 40 4.11 -12.86 -3.29
N VAL A 41 4.41 -11.66 -3.79
CA VAL A 41 5.07 -10.61 -3.00
C VAL A 41 4.15 -10.13 -1.89
N PHE A 42 2.89 -9.86 -2.18
CA PHE A 42 1.90 -9.48 -1.16
C PHE A 42 1.72 -10.56 -0.10
N GLU A 43 1.75 -11.83 -0.49
CA GLU A 43 1.70 -12.95 0.45
C GLU A 43 2.89 -12.93 1.42
N THR A 44 4.12 -12.84 0.92
CA THR A 44 5.33 -12.73 1.75
C THR A 44 5.29 -11.50 2.66
N LEU A 45 4.92 -10.33 2.11
CA LEU A 45 4.81 -9.08 2.90
C LEU A 45 3.81 -9.24 4.06
N ARG A 46 2.67 -9.87 3.81
CA ARG A 46 1.65 -10.13 4.84
C ARG A 46 2.12 -11.16 5.86
N GLN A 47 2.60 -12.31 5.40
CA GLN A 47 2.89 -13.46 6.24
C GLN A 47 4.15 -13.27 7.09
N ASP A 48 5.19 -12.65 6.52
CA ASP A 48 6.52 -12.64 7.13
C ASP A 48 6.88 -11.27 7.73
N LEU A 49 6.43 -10.19 7.10
CA LEU A 49 6.66 -8.81 7.56
C LEU A 49 5.48 -8.21 8.31
N GLY A 50 4.31 -8.86 8.28
CA GLY A 50 3.10 -8.36 8.94
C GLY A 50 2.56 -7.08 8.30
N VAL A 51 2.80 -6.86 7.00
CA VAL A 51 2.24 -5.72 6.26
C VAL A 51 0.72 -5.84 6.22
N THR A 52 0.03 -4.73 6.51
CA THR A 52 -1.45 -4.71 6.60
C THR A 52 -2.12 -3.70 5.67
N ARG A 53 -1.34 -2.84 5.00
CA ARG A 53 -1.86 -1.71 4.24
C ARG A 53 -0.90 -1.28 3.14
N GLU A 54 -1.46 -0.94 2.00
CA GLU A 54 -0.80 -0.18 0.94
C GLU A 54 -0.94 1.34 1.17
N LEU A 55 0.16 2.07 1.04
CA LEU A 55 0.19 3.53 1.16
C LEU A 55 -0.05 4.24 -0.18
N PHE A 56 0.00 3.51 -1.30
CA PHE A 56 -0.27 4.04 -2.63
C PHE A 56 -0.99 2.98 -3.46
N ALA A 57 -2.31 3.01 -3.47
CA ALA A 57 -3.14 2.09 -4.25
C ALA A 57 -4.46 2.74 -4.66
N SER A 58 -5.34 1.94 -5.25
CA SER A 58 -6.69 2.28 -5.67
C SER A 58 -7.61 1.09 -5.38
N PRO A 59 -8.95 1.28 -5.41
CA PRO A 59 -9.89 0.17 -5.31
C PRO A 59 -9.68 -0.93 -6.36
N LEU A 60 -9.07 -0.61 -7.50
CA LEU A 60 -8.88 -1.52 -8.63
C LEU A 60 -7.61 -2.37 -8.54
N ASN A 61 -6.63 -1.99 -7.71
CA ASN A 61 -5.33 -2.67 -7.63
C ASN A 61 -4.87 -3.01 -6.20
N CYS A 62 -5.62 -2.64 -5.17
CA CYS A 62 -5.24 -2.96 -3.80
C CYS A 62 -5.29 -4.48 -3.54
N ALA A 63 -4.29 -4.98 -2.83
CA ALA A 63 -4.25 -6.35 -2.31
C ALA A 63 -4.73 -6.42 -0.85
N PHE A 64 -4.64 -5.32 -0.11
CA PHE A 64 -5.12 -5.23 1.27
C PHE A 64 -6.48 -4.54 1.36
N PRO A 65 -7.36 -4.92 2.31
CA PRO A 65 -8.70 -4.33 2.45
C PRO A 65 -8.67 -2.86 2.89
N ARG A 66 -7.51 -2.36 3.32
CA ARG A 66 -7.32 -0.95 3.67
C ARG A 66 -6.06 -0.44 2.97
N PHE A 67 -6.19 0.72 2.35
CA PHE A 67 -5.13 1.36 1.59
C PHE A 67 -5.23 2.89 1.68
N CYS A 68 -4.23 3.60 1.21
CA CYS A 68 -4.31 5.03 0.91
C CYS A 68 -4.40 5.21 -0.61
N SER A 69 -5.15 6.21 -1.07
CA SER A 69 -5.38 6.47 -2.49
C SER A 69 -5.40 7.95 -2.84
N ALA A 70 -5.30 8.25 -4.13
CA ALA A 70 -5.29 9.63 -4.63
C ALA A 70 -6.68 10.29 -4.64
N SER A 71 -7.77 9.52 -4.77
CA SER A 71 -9.13 10.05 -4.94
C SER A 71 -10.06 9.62 -3.81
N ALA A 72 -9.79 10.11 -2.60
CA ALA A 72 -10.52 9.77 -1.38
C ALA A 72 -12.05 9.94 -1.51
N ASP A 73 -12.48 10.94 -2.29
CA ASP A 73 -13.89 11.29 -2.52
C ASP A 73 -14.70 10.15 -3.16
N VAL A 74 -14.06 9.33 -4.00
CA VAL A 74 -14.72 8.19 -4.68
C VAL A 74 -14.22 6.84 -4.19
N ASP A 75 -13.02 6.77 -3.61
CA ASP A 75 -12.41 5.50 -3.17
C ASP A 75 -12.77 5.11 -1.72
N ALA A 76 -13.34 6.03 -0.92
CA ALA A 76 -13.60 5.81 0.51
C ALA A 76 -14.52 4.60 0.77
N ASP A 77 -15.58 4.44 -0.03
CA ASP A 77 -16.54 3.33 0.10
C ASP A 77 -15.89 1.96 -0.16
N PHE A 78 -14.70 1.93 -0.79
CA PHE A 78 -13.93 0.73 -1.09
C PHE A 78 -12.74 0.50 -0.14
N GLY A 79 -12.62 1.27 0.94
CA GLY A 79 -11.62 1.04 1.99
C GLY A 79 -10.41 1.98 1.97
N SER A 80 -10.42 2.99 1.09
CA SER A 80 -9.41 4.06 1.11
C SER A 80 -9.41 4.82 2.44
N ALA A 81 -8.22 5.15 2.93
CA ALA A 81 -8.00 6.09 4.04
C ALA A 81 -7.62 7.50 3.54
N GLY A 82 -7.79 7.77 2.24
CA GLY A 82 -7.40 9.00 1.58
C GLY A 82 -5.91 9.06 1.25
N SER A 83 -5.40 10.27 1.01
CA SER A 83 -4.03 10.49 0.57
C SER A 83 -3.00 10.10 1.64
N PHE A 84 -1.95 9.38 1.24
CA PHE A 84 -0.82 9.05 2.11
C PHE A 84 -0.23 10.29 2.80
N PHE A 85 -0.16 11.43 2.09
CA PHE A 85 0.43 12.65 2.63
C PHE A 85 -0.37 13.24 3.81
N LEU A 86 -1.67 12.93 3.87
CA LEU A 86 -2.58 13.35 4.95
C LEU A 86 -2.88 12.23 5.94
N TYR A 87 -2.40 11.01 5.68
CA TYR A 87 -2.67 9.85 6.50
C TYR A 87 -1.76 9.80 7.73
N THR A 88 -2.34 9.62 8.92
CA THR A 88 -1.59 9.40 10.16
C THR A 88 -1.42 7.89 10.41
N PRO A 89 -0.23 7.31 10.20
CA PRO A 89 -0.02 5.88 10.41
C PRO A 89 -0.05 5.53 11.90
N ARG A 90 -0.62 4.36 12.21
CA ARG A 90 -0.49 3.71 13.52
C ARG A 90 0.79 2.86 13.55
N PRO A 91 1.29 2.41 14.71
CA PRO A 91 2.35 1.40 14.75
C PRO A 91 1.97 0.18 13.90
N GLY A 92 2.92 -0.32 13.09
CA GLY A 92 2.70 -1.45 12.18
C GLY A 92 3.59 -1.42 10.94
N ALA A 93 3.40 -2.40 10.06
CA ALA A 93 4.11 -2.53 8.79
C ALA A 93 3.21 -2.19 7.59
N TYR A 94 3.80 -1.51 6.61
CA TYR A 94 3.11 -0.90 5.47
C TYR A 94 3.89 -1.16 4.19
N LEU A 95 3.19 -1.29 3.06
CA LEU A 95 3.80 -1.28 1.73
C LEU A 95 3.66 0.12 1.13
N ALA A 96 4.77 0.70 0.69
CA ALA A 96 4.77 1.91 -0.13
C ALA A 96 5.31 1.58 -1.53
N ASN A 97 4.49 1.85 -2.54
CA ASN A 97 4.82 1.70 -3.95
C ASN A 97 4.24 2.92 -4.70
N PRO A 98 4.85 4.11 -4.57
CA PRO A 98 4.30 5.34 -5.16
C PRO A 98 4.29 5.27 -6.69
N PRO A 99 3.52 6.14 -7.37
CA PRO A 99 3.64 6.30 -8.81
C PRO A 99 5.08 6.71 -9.20
N PHE A 100 5.46 6.43 -10.43
CA PHE A 100 6.78 6.73 -11.02
C PHE A 100 6.97 8.23 -11.33
N ASP A 101 6.59 9.07 -10.39
CA ASP A 101 6.78 10.51 -10.41
C ASP A 101 7.86 10.90 -9.38
N PRO A 102 9.00 11.47 -9.81
CA PRO A 102 10.09 11.81 -8.91
C PRO A 102 9.71 12.75 -7.76
N ALA A 103 8.77 13.68 -7.99
CA ALA A 103 8.33 14.61 -6.96
C ALA A 103 7.49 13.89 -5.90
N VAL A 104 6.61 12.97 -6.31
CA VAL A 104 5.84 12.12 -5.38
C VAL A 104 6.76 11.21 -4.58
N VAL A 105 7.76 10.59 -5.21
CA VAL A 105 8.75 9.74 -4.53
C VAL A 105 9.55 10.55 -3.49
N ALA A 106 10.03 11.74 -3.86
CA ALA A 106 10.77 12.61 -2.94
C ALA A 106 9.90 13.07 -1.76
N ALA A 107 8.66 13.49 -2.03
CA ALA A 107 7.71 13.88 -0.98
C ALA A 107 7.37 12.70 -0.06
N MET A 108 7.28 11.49 -0.60
CA MET A 108 7.06 10.27 0.18
C MET A 108 8.19 10.04 1.18
N ALA A 109 9.45 10.12 0.72
CA ALA A 109 10.62 9.92 1.57
C ALA A 109 10.63 10.90 2.74
N VAL A 110 10.48 12.20 2.47
CA VAL A 110 10.41 13.25 3.50
C VAL A 110 9.29 12.99 4.51
N ARG A 111 8.12 12.55 4.04
CA ARG A 111 6.97 12.27 4.91
C ARG A 111 7.18 11.04 5.81
N MET A 112 7.99 10.08 5.38
CA MET A 112 8.35 8.88 6.15
C MET A 112 9.45 9.16 7.18
N GLU A 113 10.35 10.10 6.93
CA GLU A 113 11.43 10.45 7.85
C GLU A 113 10.89 10.96 9.20
N ALA A 114 9.92 11.88 9.19
CA ALA A 114 9.37 12.47 10.41
C ALA A 114 8.92 11.46 11.49
N PRO A 115 8.07 10.45 11.19
CA PRO A 115 7.69 9.44 12.18
C PRO A 115 8.81 8.45 12.52
N LEU A 116 9.78 8.23 11.63
CA LEU A 116 10.90 7.31 11.86
C LEU A 116 11.98 7.92 12.76
N ASP A 117 12.30 9.20 12.58
CA ASP A 117 13.23 9.92 13.45
C ASP A 117 12.69 10.03 14.89
N ALA A 118 11.39 10.23 15.03
CA ALA A 118 10.71 10.23 16.32
C ALA A 118 10.68 8.86 17.02
N ARG A 119 10.96 7.76 16.31
CA ARG A 119 10.86 6.36 16.81
C ARG A 119 12.11 5.53 16.47
N ARG A 120 13.29 6.11 16.68
CA ARG A 120 14.60 5.48 16.41
C ARG A 120 14.85 4.16 17.15
N ASP A 121 14.12 3.95 18.24
CA ASP A 121 14.16 2.80 19.16
C ASP A 121 13.14 1.70 18.86
N GLY A 122 12.26 1.90 17.86
CA GLY A 122 11.28 0.90 17.47
C GLY A 122 11.88 -0.38 16.87
N PRO A 123 11.10 -1.48 16.78
CA PRO A 123 11.46 -2.69 16.07
C PRO A 123 12.00 -2.39 14.68
N ARG A 124 13.25 -2.76 14.44
CA ARG A 124 13.85 -2.71 13.10
C ARG A 124 13.60 -4.06 12.43
N LEU A 125 13.51 -4.06 11.09
CA LEU A 125 13.66 -5.29 10.34
C LEU A 125 14.92 -6.00 10.85
N ALA A 126 14.74 -7.15 11.49
CA ALA A 126 15.84 -7.94 11.99
C ALA A 126 16.81 -8.16 10.83
N ARG A 127 18.12 -7.97 11.06
CA ARG A 127 19.14 -8.22 10.03
C ARG A 127 19.33 -9.72 9.73
N ASP A 128 18.50 -10.57 10.31
CA ASP A 128 18.60 -12.03 10.28
C ASP A 128 17.92 -12.65 9.03
N TRP A 129 17.79 -11.87 7.96
CA TRP A 129 17.41 -12.40 6.66
C TRP A 129 18.66 -12.94 5.97
N ARG A 130 18.67 -14.25 5.73
CA ARG A 130 19.71 -14.92 4.94
C ARG A 130 19.17 -15.19 3.54
N GLU A 131 19.93 -14.80 2.53
CA GLU A 131 19.71 -15.28 1.17
C GLU A 131 20.12 -16.75 1.09
N ILE A 132 19.20 -17.59 0.63
CA ILE A 132 19.47 -18.98 0.28
C ILE A 132 18.97 -19.25 -1.14
N GLY A 133 19.67 -20.13 -1.87
CA GLY A 133 19.36 -20.47 -3.27
C GLY A 133 20.35 -19.87 -4.28
N ALA A 134 20.37 -20.42 -5.49
CA ALA A 134 21.19 -19.91 -6.60
C ALA A 134 20.58 -18.63 -7.19
N ARG A 135 21.36 -17.83 -7.94
CA ARG A 135 21.01 -16.48 -8.46
C ARG A 135 19.57 -16.25 -8.97
N TYR A 136 18.88 -17.27 -9.48
CA TYR A 136 17.52 -17.17 -10.03
C TYR A 136 16.41 -17.77 -9.14
N ASP A 137 16.74 -18.39 -8.01
CA ASP A 137 15.80 -18.92 -6.99
C ASP A 137 16.25 -18.48 -5.60
N GLN A 138 16.72 -17.24 -5.49
CA GLN A 138 17.08 -16.66 -4.20
C GLN A 138 15.82 -16.43 -3.38
N ARG A 139 15.79 -17.01 -2.18
CA ARG A 139 14.76 -16.78 -1.17
C ARG A 139 15.40 -16.14 0.06
N LEU A 140 14.72 -15.15 0.60
CA LEU A 140 15.07 -14.59 1.89
C LEU A 140 14.39 -15.44 2.96
N VAL A 141 15.17 -16.06 3.83
CA VAL A 141 14.66 -16.81 4.98
C VAL A 141 15.06 -16.09 6.25
N ARG A 142 14.11 -15.96 7.17
CA ARG A 142 14.32 -15.30 8.47
C ARG A 142 14.46 -16.33 9.58
N ASP A 143 15.47 -16.13 10.41
CA ASP A 143 15.54 -16.74 11.74
C ASP A 143 14.89 -15.79 12.78
N GLY A 144 13.94 -16.26 13.61
CA GLY A 144 13.32 -15.46 14.71
C GLY A 144 11.83 -15.09 14.53
N PRO A 145 11.19 -14.44 15.54
CA PRO A 145 9.74 -14.17 15.59
C PRO A 145 9.28 -13.15 14.54
N ARG A 146 8.00 -13.19 14.14
CA ARG A 146 7.46 -12.34 13.06
C ARG A 146 7.49 -10.87 13.45
N CYS A 147 7.78 -9.97 12.49
CA CYS A 147 7.71 -8.53 12.77
C CYS A 147 6.36 -8.17 13.38
N GLY A 148 5.25 -8.74 12.89
CA GLY A 148 3.90 -8.56 13.46
C GLY A 148 3.73 -9.02 14.92
N GLU A 149 4.58 -9.91 15.42
CA GLU A 149 4.56 -10.41 16.80
C GLU A 149 5.34 -9.49 17.76
N MET A 150 6.18 -8.59 17.25
CA MET A 150 6.94 -7.62 18.02
C MET A 150 6.15 -6.35 18.39
N TRP A 151 4.97 -6.15 17.80
CA TRP A 151 4.13 -4.94 17.99
C TRP A 151 2.94 -5.16 18.92
N ARG A 152 2.96 -6.16 19.81
CA ARG A 152 1.92 -6.33 20.83
C ARG A 152 2.27 -5.46 22.05
N GLU A 153 1.34 -4.57 22.41
CA GLU A 153 1.27 -3.96 23.75
C GLU A 153 0.99 -5.04 24.81
#